data_AF-A0A829ZXP1-F1
#
_entry.id   AF-A0A829ZXP1-F1
#
_cell.length_a   1.000
_cell.length_b   1.000
_cell.length_c   1.000
_cell.angle_alpha   90.00
_cell.angle_beta   90.00
_cell.angle_gamma   90.00
#
_symmetry.space_group_name_H-M   'P 1'
#
loop_
_entity.id
_entity.type
_entity.pdbx_description
1 polymer ?
#
loop_
_entity_poly.entity_id
_entity_poly.type
_entity_poly.pdbx_seq_one_letter_code
_entity_poly.pdbx_strand_id
1 'polypeptide(L)'
;MNKRKFRKKPVVVEAYQTDRKIVVQATEGPLLASPGDWIITGVDGKQYPCKPDIFEKTYEPVNGTGQYRRKPVIIEAFQTPKELVIITLEGPLRAEPGDWIITGVTGEQYPCKPSIFEKIYEPVDEDLSSTALWGTETF
;
A
#
# COMPACT_ATOMS: atom_id res chain seq x y z
N MET A 1 19.98 14.52 -6.73
CA MET A 1 18.75 14.76 -5.95
C MET A 1 18.83 13.90 -4.70
N ASN A 2 18.47 14.43 -3.53
CA ASN A 2 18.53 13.69 -2.28
C ASN A 2 17.27 12.84 -2.13
N LYS A 3 17.40 11.52 -2.29
CA LYS A 3 16.32 10.57 -2.01
C LYS A 3 16.10 10.49 -0.50
N ARG A 4 14.84 10.37 -0.10
CA ARG A 4 14.40 10.18 1.29
C ARG A 4 13.44 9.00 1.36
N LYS A 5 13.36 8.36 2.53
CA LYS A 5 12.41 7.27 2.78
C LYS A 5 11.07 7.82 3.28
N PHE A 6 10.00 7.25 2.76
CA PHE A 6 8.64 7.55 3.16
C PHE A 6 7.87 6.25 3.38
N ARG A 7 6.89 6.27 4.27
CA ARG A 7 5.96 5.16 4.44
C ARG A 7 4.58 5.58 3.97
N LYS A 8 3.89 4.64 3.31
CA LYS A 8 2.47 4.83 3.00
C LYS A 8 1.68 4.80 4.29
N LYS A 9 0.84 5.81 4.52
CA LYS A 9 -0.04 5.88 5.69
C LYS A 9 -0.89 4.61 5.75
N PRO A 10 -0.95 3.93 6.90
CA PRO A 10 -1.73 2.72 7.03
C PRO A 10 -3.22 3.05 6.89
N VAL A 11 -3.94 2.15 6.23
CA VAL A 11 -5.40 2.25 6.06
C VAL A 11 -6.02 1.09 6.81
N VAL A 12 -6.98 1.38 7.69
CA VAL A 12 -7.81 0.38 8.34
C VAL A 12 -9.00 0.06 7.44
N VAL A 13 -9.26 -1.22 7.26
CA VAL A 13 -10.36 -1.76 6.45
C VAL A 13 -11.11 -2.81 7.25
N GLU A 14 -12.36 -3.05 6.88
CA GLU A 14 -13.09 -4.22 7.34
C GLU A 14 -12.81 -5.40 6.42
N ALA A 15 -12.63 -6.60 7.00
CA ALA A 15 -12.50 -7.81 6.22
C ALA A 15 -13.01 -9.04 6.95
N TYR A 16 -13.48 -10.02 6.19
CA TYR A 16 -13.90 -11.33 6.71
C TYR A 16 -13.56 -12.43 5.71
N GLN A 17 -13.38 -13.66 6.19
CA GLN A 17 -13.20 -14.82 5.32
C GLN A 17 -14.56 -15.42 4.95
N THR A 18 -14.72 -15.79 3.68
CA THR A 18 -15.92 -16.51 3.23
C THR A 18 -15.73 -18.01 3.37
N ASP A 19 -16.81 -18.73 3.70
CA ASP A 19 -16.88 -20.20 3.74
C ASP A 19 -17.46 -20.80 2.45
N ARG A 20 -17.91 -19.94 1.53
CA ARG A 20 -18.56 -20.31 0.26
C ARG A 20 -18.06 -19.48 -0.90
N LYS A 21 -18.43 -19.87 -2.11
CA LYS A 21 -18.19 -19.05 -3.30
C LYS A 21 -19.09 -17.80 -3.27
N ILE A 22 -18.50 -16.62 -3.45
CA ILE A 22 -19.21 -15.32 -3.50
C ILE A 22 -18.75 -14.58 -4.75
N VAL A 23 -19.66 -13.92 -5.46
CA VAL A 23 -19.32 -12.98 -6.53
C VAL A 23 -19.47 -11.57 -5.97
N VAL A 24 -18.38 -10.80 -5.96
CA VAL A 24 -18.40 -9.39 -5.58
C VAL A 24 -18.41 -8.50 -6.82
N GLN A 25 -19.19 -7.42 -6.79
CA GLN A 25 -19.29 -6.47 -7.89
C GLN A 25 -18.21 -5.40 -7.71
N ALA A 26 -17.05 -5.60 -8.35
CA ALA A 26 -15.97 -4.62 -8.36
C ALA A 26 -16.15 -3.64 -9.53
N THR A 27 -15.39 -2.55 -9.52
CA THR A 27 -15.47 -1.52 -10.59
C THR A 27 -15.00 -2.08 -11.94
N GLU A 28 -14.08 -3.04 -11.93
CA GLU A 28 -13.55 -3.70 -13.12
C GLU A 28 -14.41 -4.89 -13.58
N GLY A 29 -15.50 -5.18 -12.87
CA GLY A 29 -16.42 -6.28 -13.17
C GLY A 29 -16.61 -7.26 -12.00
N PRO A 30 -17.41 -8.32 -12.20
CA PRO A 30 -17.66 -9.33 -11.17
C PRO A 30 -16.40 -10.15 -10.89
N LEU A 31 -16.04 -10.29 -9.60
CA LEU A 31 -14.92 -11.09 -9.14
C LEU A 31 -15.41 -12.25 -8.27
N LEU A 32 -14.86 -13.45 -8.50
CA LEU A 32 -15.22 -14.66 -7.75
C LEU A 32 -14.26 -14.88 -6.57
N ALA A 33 -14.82 -14.91 -5.37
CA ALA A 33 -14.19 -15.41 -4.15
C ALA A 33 -14.49 -16.91 -3.97
N SER A 34 -13.50 -17.69 -3.55
CA SER A 34 -13.65 -19.09 -3.15
C SER A 34 -13.71 -19.22 -1.62
N PRO A 35 -14.23 -20.34 -1.08
CA PRO A 35 -14.09 -20.63 0.36
C PRO A 35 -12.65 -20.44 0.84
N GLY A 36 -12.48 -19.76 1.96
CA GLY A 36 -11.20 -19.37 2.55
C GLY A 36 -10.70 -17.99 2.12
N ASP A 37 -11.12 -17.46 0.96
CA ASP A 37 -10.71 -16.14 0.51
C ASP A 37 -11.23 -15.04 1.46
N TRP A 38 -10.47 -13.96 1.58
CA TRP A 38 -10.87 -12.77 2.30
C TRP A 38 -11.72 -11.88 1.41
N ILE A 39 -12.77 -11.29 1.97
CA ILE A 39 -13.51 -10.18 1.38
C ILE A 39 -13.09 -8.92 2.11
N ILE A 40 -12.48 -7.98 1.40
CA ILE A 40 -12.04 -6.69 1.95
C ILE A 40 -13.02 -5.60 1.54
N THR A 41 -13.52 -4.84 2.49
CA THR A 41 -14.29 -3.61 2.24
C THR A 41 -13.32 -2.43 2.21
N GLY A 42 -13.12 -1.84 1.04
CA GLY A 42 -12.33 -0.62 0.85
C GLY A 42 -12.96 0.59 1.54
N VAL A 43 -12.18 1.67 1.68
CA VAL A 43 -12.66 2.94 2.27
C VAL A 43 -13.78 3.62 1.48
N ASP A 44 -13.97 3.22 0.22
CA ASP A 44 -15.09 3.66 -0.64
C ASP A 44 -16.33 2.75 -0.52
N GLY A 45 -16.30 1.78 0.41
CA GLY A 45 -17.37 0.81 0.64
C GLY A 45 -17.40 -0.35 -0.36
N LYS A 46 -16.51 -0.36 -1.37
CA LYS A 46 -16.48 -1.44 -2.37
C LYS A 46 -15.77 -2.68 -1.82
N GLN A 47 -16.24 -3.84 -2.26
CA GLN A 47 -15.70 -5.12 -1.82
C GLN A 47 -14.83 -5.79 -2.88
N TYR A 48 -13.74 -6.41 -2.43
CA TYR A 48 -12.78 -7.12 -3.29
C TYR A 48 -12.36 -8.43 -2.65
N PRO A 49 -12.22 -9.52 -3.43
CA PRO A 49 -11.68 -10.77 -2.93
C PRO A 49 -10.16 -10.66 -2.82
N CYS A 50 -9.59 -11.27 -1.79
CA CYS A 50 -8.15 -11.34 -1.56
C CYS A 50 -7.77 -12.75 -1.11
N LYS A 51 -6.69 -13.29 -1.69
CA LYS A 51 -6.20 -14.62 -1.31
C LYS A 51 -5.60 -14.59 0.10
N PRO A 52 -5.78 -15.66 0.90
CA PRO A 52 -5.31 -15.70 2.29
C PRO A 52 -3.84 -15.36 2.47
N ASP A 53 -2.98 -15.95 1.62
CA ASP A 53 -1.54 -15.75 1.68
C ASP A 53 -1.13 -14.30 1.37
N ILE A 54 -1.86 -13.62 0.50
CA ILE A 54 -1.66 -12.19 0.21
C ILE A 54 -2.20 -11.34 1.36
N PHE A 55 -3.36 -11.67 1.89
CA PHE A 55 -3.99 -10.94 2.97
C PHE A 55 -3.10 -10.92 4.21
N GLU A 56 -2.62 -12.07 4.67
CA GLU A 56 -1.75 -12.21 5.85
C GLU A 56 -0.40 -11.50 5.70
N LYS A 57 0.14 -11.46 4.48
CA LYS A 57 1.37 -10.70 4.20
C LYS A 57 1.14 -9.21 4.27
N THR A 58 -0.02 -8.71 3.83
CA THR A 58 -0.25 -7.28 3.59
C THR A 58 -1.12 -6.60 4.64
N TYR A 59 -1.84 -7.35 5.47
CA TYR A 59 -2.71 -6.85 6.53
C TYR A 59 -2.34 -7.44 7.89
N GLU A 60 -2.68 -6.71 8.94
CA GLU A 60 -2.56 -7.15 10.33
C GLU A 60 -3.85 -6.78 11.09
N PRO A 61 -4.30 -7.61 12.04
CA PRO A 61 -5.52 -7.32 12.81
C PRO A 61 -5.37 -6.05 13.64
N VAL A 62 -6.45 -5.28 13.76
CA VAL A 62 -6.58 -4.15 14.67
C VAL A 62 -7.48 -4.57 15.84
N ASN A 63 -7.17 -4.12 17.07
CA ASN A 63 -7.90 -4.43 18.30
C ASN A 63 -9.42 -4.60 18.08
N GLY A 64 -9.88 -5.86 18.04
CA GLY A 64 -11.27 -6.21 17.71
C GLY A 64 -11.34 -7.37 16.71
N THR A 65 -12.56 -7.71 16.28
CA THR A 65 -12.80 -8.70 15.21
C THR A 65 -13.21 -7.97 13.94
N GLY A 66 -12.74 -8.45 12.78
CA GLY A 66 -13.17 -7.93 11.47
C GLY A 66 -12.49 -6.66 10.98
N GLN A 67 -11.61 -6.03 11.76
CA GLN A 67 -10.84 -4.84 11.32
C GLN A 67 -9.36 -5.15 11.14
N TYR A 68 -8.80 -4.67 10.04
CA TYR A 68 -7.43 -4.95 9.64
C TYR A 68 -6.75 -3.70 9.13
N ARG A 69 -5.48 -3.53 9.49
CA ARG A 69 -4.64 -2.42 9.03
C ARG A 69 -3.73 -2.94 7.93
N ARG A 70 -3.67 -2.24 6.80
CA ARG A 70 -2.68 -2.56 5.78
C ARG A 70 -1.29 -2.19 6.30
N LYS A 71 -0.35 -3.13 6.25
CA LYS A 71 1.04 -2.90 6.64
C LYS A 71 1.63 -1.78 5.78
N PRO A 72 2.35 -0.81 6.39
CA PRO A 72 2.92 0.30 5.67
C PRO A 72 4.02 -0.18 4.72
N VAL A 73 4.02 0.33 3.49
CA VAL A 73 5.09 0.09 2.51
C VAL A 73 6.07 1.25 2.59
N ILE A 74 7.35 0.94 2.76
CA ILE A 74 8.44 1.93 2.71
C ILE A 74 8.90 2.08 1.26
N ILE A 75 8.96 3.33 0.79
CA ILE A 75 9.45 3.69 -0.54
C ILE A 75 10.53 4.77 -0.44
N GLU A 76 11.34 4.89 -1.48
CA GLU A 76 12.21 6.05 -1.66
C GLU A 76 11.54 7.05 -2.61
N ALA A 77 11.63 8.33 -2.28
CA ALA A 77 11.19 9.39 -3.18
C ALA A 77 12.08 10.63 -3.10
N PHE A 78 12.08 11.41 -4.17
CA PHE A 78 12.70 12.73 -4.22
C PHE A 78 11.87 13.68 -5.07
N GLN A 79 11.95 14.98 -4.81
CA GLN A 79 11.34 15.98 -5.68
C GLN A 79 12.28 16.34 -6.82
N THR A 80 11.76 16.42 -8.05
CA THR A 80 12.55 16.85 -9.20
C THR A 80 12.62 18.38 -9.28
N PRO A 81 13.79 19.00 -9.54
CA PRO A 81 13.90 20.45 -9.73
C PRO A 81 13.63 20.88 -11.19
N LYS A 82 13.46 19.92 -12.10
CA LYS A 82 13.26 20.15 -13.54
C LYS A 82 12.25 19.16 -14.11
N GLU A 83 11.78 19.45 -15.30
CA GLU A 83 10.94 18.52 -16.04
C GLU A 83 11.69 17.21 -16.35
N LEU A 84 11.00 16.08 -16.18
CA LEU A 84 11.50 14.74 -16.49
C LEU A 84 10.44 13.95 -17.26
N VAL A 85 10.89 13.02 -18.10
CA VAL A 85 10.04 11.99 -18.69
C VAL A 85 10.53 10.64 -18.18
N ILE A 86 9.65 9.91 -17.52
CA ILE A 86 9.92 8.58 -16.97
C ILE A 86 9.25 7.56 -17.89
N ILE A 87 10.02 6.59 -18.36
CA ILE A 87 9.49 5.50 -19.19
C ILE A 87 8.95 4.41 -18.26
N THR A 88 7.64 4.20 -18.24
CA THR A 88 7.00 3.09 -17.53
C THR A 88 6.48 2.04 -18.51
N LEU A 89 5.96 0.92 -18.00
CA LEU A 89 5.38 -0.14 -18.83
C LEU A 89 4.10 0.32 -19.54
N GLU A 90 3.38 1.26 -18.92
CA GLU A 90 2.16 1.88 -19.43
C GLU A 90 2.44 3.04 -20.40
N GLY A 91 3.71 3.43 -20.54
CA GLY A 91 4.17 4.48 -21.44
C GLY A 91 4.98 5.60 -20.77
N PRO A 92 5.36 6.63 -21.52
CA PRO A 92 6.10 7.77 -20.97
C PRO A 92 5.21 8.66 -20.09
N LEU A 93 5.66 8.93 -18.87
CA LEU A 93 5.02 9.85 -17.94
C LEU A 93 5.86 11.10 -17.73
N ARG A 94 5.22 12.28 -17.77
CA ARG A 94 5.87 13.57 -17.56
C ARG A 94 5.81 14.00 -16.10
N ALA A 95 6.93 14.48 -15.58
CA ALA A 95 7.04 15.12 -14.27
C ALA A 95 7.43 16.59 -14.45
N GLU A 96 6.89 17.46 -13.60
CA GLU A 96 7.21 18.89 -13.55
C GLU A 96 8.12 19.20 -12.36
N PRO A 97 8.83 20.35 -12.36
CA PRO A 97 9.56 20.82 -11.18
C PRO A 97 8.66 20.83 -9.94
N GLY A 98 9.11 20.18 -8.86
CA GLY A 98 8.39 20.01 -7.60
C GLY A 98 7.66 18.68 -7.47
N ASP A 99 7.39 17.96 -8.57
CA ASP A 99 6.76 16.64 -8.51
C ASP A 99 7.66 15.62 -7.80
N TRP A 100 7.03 14.71 -7.07
CA TRP A 100 7.71 13.59 -6.43
C TRP A 100 7.97 12.49 -7.45
N ILE A 101 9.20 11.99 -7.49
CA ILE A 101 9.56 10.77 -8.20
C ILE A 101 9.65 9.66 -7.17
N ILE A 102 8.73 8.70 -7.25
CA ILE A 102 8.67 7.55 -6.35
C ILE A 102 9.44 6.40 -6.97
N THR A 103 10.24 5.70 -6.18
CA THR A 103 10.82 4.40 -6.53
C THR A 103 9.99 3.30 -5.86
N GLY A 104 9.31 2.49 -6.66
CA GLY A 104 8.51 1.36 -6.21
C GLY A 104 9.37 0.18 -5.76
N VAL A 105 8.71 -0.89 -5.30
CA VAL A 105 9.36 -2.02 -4.62
C VAL A 105 10.19 -2.89 -5.56
N THR A 106 9.94 -2.83 -6.87
CA THR A 106 10.74 -3.53 -7.90
C THR A 106 11.74 -2.61 -8.60
N GLY A 107 11.90 -1.37 -8.11
CA GLY A 107 12.79 -0.35 -8.67
C GLY A 107 12.18 0.50 -9.78
N GLU A 108 10.92 0.25 -10.14
CA GLU A 108 10.15 1.07 -11.06
C GLU A 108 10.03 2.51 -10.56
N GLN A 109 9.97 3.48 -11.48
CA GLN A 109 9.81 4.89 -11.13
C GLN A 109 8.55 5.47 -11.73
N TYR A 110 7.91 6.39 -11.00
CA TYR A 110 6.75 7.12 -11.49
C TYR A 110 6.61 8.49 -10.82
N PRO A 111 6.08 9.49 -11.55
CA PRO A 111 5.83 10.81 -10.99
C PRO A 111 4.55 10.83 -10.14
N CYS A 112 4.53 11.66 -9.11
CA CYS A 112 3.40 11.87 -8.22
C CYS A 112 3.29 13.35 -7.85
N LYS A 113 2.10 13.94 -7.99
CA LYS A 113 1.87 15.34 -7.63
C LYS A 113 2.00 15.54 -6.11
N PRO A 114 2.59 16.65 -5.62
CA PRO A 114 2.79 16.89 -4.19
C PRO A 114 1.52 16.77 -3.34
N SER A 115 0.41 17.32 -3.83
CA SER A 115 -0.89 17.30 -3.15
C SER A 115 -1.47 15.89 -2.95
N ILE A 116 -1.07 14.93 -3.78
CA ILE A 116 -1.44 13.51 -3.65
C ILE A 116 -0.42 12.80 -2.76
N PHE A 117 0.87 13.07 -2.98
CA PHE A 117 1.96 12.45 -2.24
C PHE A 117 1.80 12.65 -0.73
N GLU A 118 1.58 13.88 -0.28
CA GLU A 118 1.48 14.25 1.14
C GLU A 118 0.25 13.68 1.85
N LYS A 119 -0.82 13.38 1.08
CA LYS A 119 -2.01 12.71 1.62
C LYS A 119 -1.71 11.24 1.91
N ILE A 120 -0.91 10.60 1.06
CA ILE A 120 -0.72 9.15 1.05
C ILE A 120 0.54 8.72 1.83
N TYR A 121 1.59 9.53 1.81
CA TYR A 121 2.90 9.21 2.37
C TYR A 121 3.28 10.17 3.49
N GLU A 122 4.09 9.67 4.41
CA GLU A 122 4.72 10.46 5.47
C GLU A 122 6.21 10.11 5.58
N PRO A 123 7.08 11.07 5.93
CA PRO A 123 8.51 10.82 6.06
C PRO A 123 8.77 9.78 7.13
N VAL A 124 9.79 8.96 6.91
CA VAL A 124 10.30 8.03 7.91
C VAL A 124 11.65 8.55 8.34
N ASP A 125 11.78 8.90 9.62
CA ASP A 125 13.09 9.16 10.20
C ASP A 125 13.88 7.85 10.20
N GLU A 126 15.13 7.91 9.71
CA GLU A 126 16.00 6.73 9.54
C GLU A 126 16.29 5.97 10.85
N ASP A 127 15.87 6.50 12.00
CA ASP A 127 16.19 5.98 13.34
C ASP A 127 15.20 4.94 13.89
N LEU A 128 14.06 4.67 13.25
CA LEU A 128 13.01 3.81 13.84
C LEU A 128 12.72 2.49 13.08
N SER A 129 13.56 2.08 12.12
CA SER A 129 13.30 0.85 11.33
C SER A 129 13.95 -0.44 11.86
N SER A 130 14.59 -0.44 13.03
CA SER A 130 15.31 -1.63 13.52
C SER A 130 15.24 -1.92 15.02
N THR A 131 14.22 -1.44 15.77
CA THR A 131 14.07 -1.82 17.18
C THR A 131 12.61 -2.06 17.59
N ALA A 132 12.00 -3.14 17.08
CA ALA A 132 10.93 -3.87 17.76
C ALA A 132 10.90 -5.34 17.29
N LEU A 133 12.08 -5.95 17.19
CA LEU A 133 12.27 -7.40 17.14
C LEU A 133 13.19 -7.76 18.31
N TRP A 134 12.67 -7.67 19.53
CA TRP A 134 13.20 -8.47 20.64
C TRP A 134 12.11 -9.45 21.02
N GLY A 135 12.23 -10.65 20.47
CA GLY A 135 11.79 -11.84 21.18
C GLY A 135 12.77 -12.14 22.32
N THR A 136 12.29 -12.96 23.25
CA THR A 136 12.90 -13.43 24.51
C THR A 136 12.92 -12.34 25.60
N GLU A 137 12.41 -12.56 26.82
CA GLU A 137 12.68 -13.69 27.71
C GLU A 137 11.46 -14.13 28.56
N THR A 138 11.42 -15.45 28.77
CA THR A 138 10.87 -16.16 29.94
C THR A 138 11.00 -15.40 31.26
N PHE A 139 9.93 -15.40 32.07
CA PHE A 139 9.90 -15.92 33.44
C PHE A 139 8.46 -16.31 33.82
#